data_AF-A0A9K3JSJ2-F1
#
_entry.id   AF-A0A9K3JSJ2-F1
#
_cell.length_a   1.000
_cell.length_b   1.000
_cell.length_c   1.000
_cell.angle_alpha   90.00
_cell.angle_beta   90.00
_cell.angle_gamma   90.00
#
_symmetry.space_group_name_H-M   'P 1'
#
loop_
_entity.id
_entity.type
_entity.pdbx_description
1 polymer ?
#
loop_
_entity_poly.entity_id
_entity_poly.type
_entity_poly.pdbx_seq_one_letter_code
_entity_poly.pdbx_strand_id
1 'polypeptide(L)'
;MSEKFSATLRIGDLNDFIAPSQGCVVSMKSGSARLADKPKLAKAAPAKETLQTDPVKISLKDCLACSGCITSAETVMLEKQSLDEFLSNINNGKTVIVSLSPQSRASIAVHYGLSPVQVFRKLTTLFKSLGVKAIYDTSCSRDLSLIESCNEFISRYKQSRLDDKESKSFLPMISSACPGWICYAEKTLGSFVLPYISSVKSPQQSIGAIIKHHLCHKLGVRPSDIYHVTVMPCYDKKLEASRDDFVFQDQDQMTTEVDSVLTTGEVIDLIQLKAVDFSNLDESPLDKILSNVSEEGNLFGVRGSSGGYADTIFRYAAKTLFGHDIRGPLDFRTVRNLDFQEVTLEVDGKTVLKFALCYGFRNLQNVVRKLKIGKSDYDYLEIMACPSGCLNGGGQLKPKPGQSGKDLIQALETAYMENVLVTDPFENPIVKILYDEWLEHPGSEKAKQHIHTEYHPIVKSITSQLNNW
;
A
#
# COMPACT_ATOMS: atom_id res chain seq x y z
N MET A 1 13.81 3.38 -54.44
CA MET A 1 15.00 2.99 -53.65
C MET A 1 15.04 3.86 -52.39
N SER A 2 15.33 3.45 -51.15
CA SER A 2 15.29 2.14 -50.45
C SER A 2 15.62 2.41 -48.95
N GLU A 3 15.08 1.73 -47.93
CA GLU A 3 13.96 0.77 -47.85
C GLU A 3 13.46 0.55 -46.40
N LYS A 4 12.36 -0.20 -46.26
CA LYS A 4 11.94 -1.04 -45.09
C LYS A 4 12.52 -0.72 -43.69
N PHE A 5 11.71 -0.09 -42.85
CA PHE A 5 11.81 -0.27 -41.39
C PHE A 5 10.92 -1.44 -40.93
N SER A 6 11.51 -2.62 -40.73
CA SER A 6 11.14 -3.56 -39.66
C SER A 6 12.15 -4.71 -39.60
N ALA A 7 12.78 -4.90 -38.44
CA ALA A 7 13.50 -6.11 -38.08
C ALA A 7 13.24 -6.40 -36.59
N THR A 8 12.24 -7.23 -36.35
CA THR A 8 11.79 -7.71 -35.05
C THR A 8 12.80 -8.68 -34.39
N LEU A 9 12.88 -8.66 -33.05
CA LEU A 9 13.44 -9.72 -32.17
C LEU A 9 14.90 -10.20 -32.37
N ARG A 10 15.80 -9.77 -31.47
CA ARG A 10 16.60 -10.63 -30.53
C ARG A 10 16.89 -9.78 -29.28
N ILE A 11 16.27 -10.08 -28.12
CA ILE A 11 16.84 -10.89 -27.02
C ILE A 11 18.30 -10.49 -26.72
N GLY A 12 18.63 -9.85 -25.61
CA GLY A 12 17.76 -9.28 -24.57
C GLY A 12 18.59 -8.79 -23.39
N ASP A 13 18.06 -7.86 -22.60
CA ASP A 13 18.51 -7.63 -21.23
C ASP A 13 17.38 -7.05 -20.40
N LEU A 14 17.07 -7.69 -19.26
CA LEU A 14 16.03 -7.23 -18.34
C LEU A 14 16.61 -6.13 -17.46
N ASN A 15 16.12 -4.90 -17.61
CA ASN A 15 16.22 -3.88 -16.56
C ASN A 15 15.02 -2.94 -16.63
N ASP A 16 13.92 -3.35 -15.96
CA ASP A 16 12.75 -2.49 -15.72
C ASP A 16 12.95 -1.54 -14.52
N PHE A 17 14.21 -1.20 -14.22
CA PHE A 17 14.52 0.04 -13.53
C PHE A 17 14.21 1.20 -14.46
N ILE A 18 13.29 2.08 -14.05
CA ILE A 18 13.01 3.33 -14.76
C ILE A 18 14.28 4.20 -14.67
N ALA A 19 15.12 4.15 -15.71
CA ALA A 19 16.18 5.12 -15.89
C ALA A 19 15.54 6.52 -15.92
N PRO A 20 16.05 7.50 -15.14
CA PRO A 20 15.44 8.80 -15.08
C PRO A 20 15.43 9.43 -16.47
N SER A 21 14.27 9.95 -16.87
CA SER A 21 14.10 10.66 -18.14
C SER A 21 15.14 11.77 -18.25
N GLN A 22 15.90 11.77 -19.34
CA GLN A 22 16.93 12.77 -19.64
C GLN A 22 16.31 14.16 -19.75
N GLY A 23 16.26 14.87 -18.62
CA GLY A 23 15.53 16.13 -18.46
C GLY A 23 16.15 17.12 -17.47
N CYS A 24 17.41 16.91 -17.06
CA CYS A 24 18.22 17.87 -16.30
C CYS A 24 19.71 17.71 -16.64
N VAL A 25 20.11 18.02 -17.88
CA VAL A 25 21.54 18.25 -18.18
C VAL A 25 21.89 19.68 -17.76
N VAL A 26 22.45 19.84 -16.57
CA VAL A 26 23.16 21.07 -16.21
C VAL A 26 24.41 21.14 -17.10
N SER A 27 24.38 22.02 -18.10
CA SER A 27 25.51 22.24 -19.00
C SER A 27 26.67 22.89 -18.24
N MET A 28 27.59 22.06 -17.72
CA MET A 28 28.86 22.55 -17.19
C MET A 28 29.69 23.10 -18.35
N LYS A 29 29.71 24.43 -18.49
CA LYS A 29 30.60 25.12 -19.44
C LYS A 29 32.04 24.76 -19.12
N SER A 30 32.77 24.37 -20.16
CA SER A 30 34.20 24.07 -20.13
C SER A 30 35.02 25.28 -19.68
N GLY A 31 35.49 25.27 -18.42
CA GLY A 31 36.58 26.11 -17.92
C GLY A 31 37.87 25.30 -17.84
N SER A 32 38.98 25.84 -18.35
CA SER A 32 40.23 25.09 -18.47
C SER A 32 40.97 24.92 -17.14
N ALA A 33 41.41 23.69 -16.86
CA ALA A 33 42.34 23.39 -15.77
C ALA A 33 43.75 23.17 -16.34
N ARG A 34 44.74 23.94 -15.84
CA ARG A 34 46.17 23.63 -15.98
C ARG A 34 46.66 22.91 -14.71
N LEU A 35 47.72 22.12 -14.86
CA LEU A 35 48.27 21.18 -13.87
C LEU A 35 49.26 21.82 -12.87
N ALA A 36 49.45 21.11 -11.74
CA ALA A 36 50.50 21.24 -10.70
C ALA A 36 50.40 22.48 -9.76
N ASP A 37 50.84 22.43 -8.48
CA ASP A 37 51.79 21.50 -7.84
C ASP A 37 51.58 21.31 -6.30
N LYS A 38 51.89 20.10 -5.80
CA LYS A 38 52.33 19.65 -4.44
C LYS A 38 51.55 19.91 -3.10
N PRO A 39 51.81 19.07 -2.06
CA PRO A 39 50.93 18.90 -0.89
C PRO A 39 51.47 19.45 0.46
N LYS A 40 50.62 19.49 1.50
CA LYS A 40 51.04 19.58 2.91
C LYS A 40 50.18 18.71 3.85
N LEU A 41 50.84 18.00 4.77
CA LEU A 41 50.25 17.25 5.88
C LEU A 41 49.67 18.17 6.95
N ALA A 42 48.56 17.76 7.58
CA ALA A 42 48.18 18.21 8.93
C ALA A 42 47.43 17.12 9.72
N LYS A 43 48.17 16.51 10.65
CA LYS A 43 47.81 15.84 11.93
C LYS A 43 46.33 15.53 12.23
N ALA A 44 46.06 14.27 12.53
CA ALA A 44 44.82 13.80 13.15
C ALA A 44 44.75 14.10 14.67
N ALA A 45 43.54 14.30 15.16
CA ALA A 45 43.14 14.20 16.57
C ALA A 45 41.72 13.57 16.63
N PRO A 46 41.37 12.77 17.65
CA PRO A 46 40.16 11.95 17.61
C PRO A 46 38.91 12.76 17.96
N ALA A 47 38.01 12.91 16.99
CA ALA A 47 36.66 13.37 17.26
C ALA A 47 35.80 12.19 17.75
N LYS A 48 35.00 12.40 18.81
CA LYS A 48 33.91 11.48 19.16
C LYS A 48 32.82 11.62 18.10
N GLU A 49 32.66 10.62 17.25
CA GLU A 49 31.51 10.54 16.35
C GLU A 49 30.27 10.15 17.15
N THR A 50 29.55 11.15 17.64
CA THR A 50 28.09 11.01 17.79
C THR A 50 27.52 10.80 16.39
N LEU A 51 27.00 9.60 16.13
CA LEU A 51 26.18 9.31 14.95
C LEU A 51 24.97 10.24 14.94
N GLN A 52 25.10 11.35 14.21
CA GLN A 52 23.95 12.13 13.78
C GLN A 52 23.26 11.34 12.67
N THR A 53 22.13 10.72 13.01
CA THR A 53 21.21 10.16 12.03
C THR A 53 20.55 11.32 11.29
N ASP A 54 21.15 11.72 10.16
CA ASP A 54 20.49 12.63 9.22
C ASP A 54 19.13 11.99 8.83
N PRO A 55 18.00 12.73 8.91
CA PRO A 55 16.71 12.18 8.53
C PRO A 55 16.72 11.72 7.07
N VAL A 56 16.08 10.59 6.79
CA VAL A 56 16.08 9.96 5.47
C VAL A 56 15.48 10.91 4.43
N LYS A 57 16.33 11.51 3.60
CA LYS A 57 15.95 12.44 2.53
C LYS A 57 15.30 11.66 1.38
N ILE A 58 13.98 11.53 1.43
CA ILE A 58 13.18 10.84 0.41
C ILE A 58 13.23 11.62 -0.90
N SER A 59 13.82 11.01 -1.93
CA SER A 59 13.89 11.55 -3.28
C SER A 59 12.65 11.20 -4.09
N LEU A 60 12.40 11.96 -5.15
CA LEU A 60 11.47 11.60 -6.24
C LEU A 60 11.82 10.27 -6.94
N LYS A 61 12.97 9.66 -6.62
CA LYS A 61 13.39 8.33 -7.08
C LYS A 61 12.94 7.18 -6.16
N ASP A 62 12.65 7.47 -4.89
CA ASP A 62 12.34 6.47 -3.87
C ASP A 62 10.83 6.19 -3.80
N CYS A 63 10.04 7.17 -4.25
CA CYS A 63 8.66 6.99 -4.66
C CYS A 63 8.61 6.34 -6.06
N LEU A 64 7.95 5.19 -6.18
CA LEU A 64 7.66 4.55 -7.48
C LEU A 64 6.45 5.17 -8.19
N ALA A 65 5.70 6.07 -7.54
CA ALA A 65 4.78 6.95 -8.23
C ALA A 65 5.55 7.95 -9.10
N CYS A 66 4.93 8.33 -10.22
CA CYS A 66 5.54 9.09 -11.31
C CYS A 66 6.59 10.13 -10.89
N SER A 67 7.70 10.22 -11.63
CA SER A 67 8.66 11.33 -11.49
C SER A 67 7.94 12.67 -11.67
N GLY A 68 7.67 13.38 -10.56
CA GLY A 68 6.82 14.57 -10.51
C GLY A 68 5.47 14.42 -9.78
N CYS A 69 5.20 13.28 -9.12
CA CYS A 69 3.97 13.03 -8.35
C CYS A 69 3.98 13.64 -6.95
N ILE A 70 5.14 13.96 -6.35
CA ILE A 70 5.29 14.52 -4.99
C ILE A 70 5.74 15.98 -5.06
N THR A 71 5.10 16.85 -4.28
CA THR A 71 5.44 18.27 -4.11
C THR A 71 6.41 18.49 -2.93
N SER A 72 7.10 19.64 -2.89
CA SER A 72 8.00 19.95 -1.76
C SER A 72 7.31 19.98 -0.39
N ALA A 73 6.03 20.35 -0.34
CA ALA A 73 5.23 20.30 0.88
C ALA A 73 4.98 18.86 1.34
N GLU A 74 4.69 17.96 0.39
CA GLU A 74 4.53 16.54 0.66
C GLU A 74 5.85 15.88 1.08
N THR A 75 7.00 16.27 0.51
CA THR A 75 8.31 15.83 1.01
C THR A 75 8.50 16.18 2.49
N VAL A 76 8.12 17.38 2.92
CA VAL A 76 8.18 17.78 4.35
C VAL A 76 7.18 16.99 5.21
N MET A 77 6.00 16.62 4.68
CA MET A 77 5.05 15.74 5.39
C MET A 77 5.60 14.32 5.56
N LEU A 78 6.32 13.80 4.56
CA LEU A 78 7.00 12.50 4.60
C LEU A 78 8.16 12.49 5.60
N GLU A 79 8.95 13.57 5.67
CA GLU A 79 10.09 13.72 6.58
C GLU A 79 9.67 13.82 8.05
N LYS A 80 8.47 14.36 8.35
CA LYS A 80 7.92 14.37 9.72
C LYS A 80 7.61 12.97 10.22
N GLN A 81 6.99 12.13 9.38
CA GLN A 81 6.69 10.73 9.69
C GLN A 81 7.97 9.87 9.71
N SER A 82 8.80 10.07 10.72
CA SER A 82 10.16 9.52 10.83
C SER A 82 10.31 8.60 12.04
N LEU A 83 11.41 7.83 12.04
CA LEU A 83 11.77 7.00 13.19
C LEU A 83 12.06 7.82 14.45
N ASP A 84 12.64 9.01 14.31
CA ASP A 84 12.92 9.92 15.42
C ASP A 84 11.63 10.49 16.02
N GLU A 85 10.64 10.85 15.18
CA GLU A 85 9.33 11.27 15.68
C GLU A 85 8.61 10.12 16.40
N PHE A 86 8.69 8.89 15.88
CA PHE A 86 8.16 7.69 16.53
C PHE A 86 8.76 7.47 17.93
N LEU A 87 10.09 7.48 18.04
CA LEU A 87 10.80 7.32 19.31
C LEU A 87 10.54 8.50 20.27
N SER A 88 10.39 9.71 19.76
CA SER A 88 10.03 10.90 20.55
C SER A 88 8.64 10.77 21.16
N ASN A 89 7.62 10.38 20.39
CA ASN A 89 6.25 10.19 20.90
C ASN A 89 6.17 9.07 21.96
N ILE A 90 6.96 8.00 21.81
CA ILE A 90 7.14 6.97 22.85
C ILE A 90 7.74 7.59 24.12
N ASN A 91 8.87 8.28 24.02
CA ASN A 91 9.57 8.86 25.18
C ASN A 91 8.74 9.93 25.91
N ASN A 92 7.85 10.62 25.19
CA ASN A 92 6.91 11.60 25.73
C ASN A 92 5.67 10.95 26.39
N GLY A 93 5.60 9.62 26.49
CA GLY A 93 4.56 8.91 27.23
C GLY A 93 3.20 8.82 26.55
N LYS A 94 3.10 9.02 25.22
CA LYS A 94 1.84 8.81 24.50
C LYS A 94 1.43 7.34 24.48
N THR A 95 0.14 7.06 24.33
CA THR A 95 -0.34 5.69 24.08
C THR A 95 -0.02 5.31 22.64
N VAL A 96 1.10 4.62 22.42
CA VAL A 96 1.50 4.18 21.07
C VAL A 96 0.88 2.82 20.73
N ILE A 97 0.25 2.73 19.55
CA ILE A 97 -0.27 1.48 18.97
C ILE A 97 0.36 1.30 17.59
N VAL A 98 0.84 0.09 17.28
CA VAL A 98 1.48 -0.21 15.99
C VAL A 98 0.63 -1.20 15.18
N SER A 99 0.39 -0.94 13.90
CA SER A 99 -0.31 -1.88 12.99
C SER A 99 0.62 -2.35 11.88
N LEU A 100 0.96 -3.64 11.86
CA LEU A 100 1.93 -4.26 10.95
C LEU A 100 1.24 -4.84 9.70
N SER A 101 1.74 -4.47 8.52
CA SER A 101 1.29 -5.09 7.27
C SER A 101 1.89 -6.49 7.05
N PRO A 102 1.12 -7.45 6.51
CA PRO A 102 1.64 -8.77 6.14
C PRO A 102 2.82 -8.73 5.14
N GLN A 103 2.87 -7.73 4.27
CA GLN A 103 3.93 -7.54 3.27
C GLN A 103 5.26 -7.08 3.90
N SER A 104 5.22 -6.19 4.90
CA SER A 104 6.41 -5.83 5.69
C SER A 104 6.89 -7.01 6.52
N ARG A 105 5.96 -7.77 7.13
CA ARG A 105 6.29 -9.00 7.87
C ARG A 105 6.98 -10.04 6.99
N ALA A 106 6.45 -10.33 5.81
CA ALA A 106 7.07 -11.26 4.85
C ALA A 106 8.46 -10.79 4.38
N SER A 107 8.67 -9.48 4.27
CA SER A 107 9.96 -8.90 3.89
C SER A 107 11.02 -9.04 4.98
N ILE A 108 10.66 -8.78 6.24
CA ILE A 108 11.54 -8.98 7.39
C ILE A 108 11.81 -10.49 7.60
N ALA A 109 10.83 -11.36 7.35
CA ALA A 109 10.96 -12.83 7.37
C ALA A 109 12.05 -13.33 6.39
N VAL A 110 11.95 -12.93 5.11
CA VAL A 110 12.97 -13.25 4.10
C VAL A 110 14.34 -12.62 4.42
N HIS A 111 14.37 -11.45 5.07
CA HIS A 111 15.64 -10.80 5.44
C HIS A 111 16.43 -11.62 6.47
N TYR A 112 15.77 -12.05 7.55
CA TYR A 112 16.37 -12.78 8.68
C TYR A 112 16.35 -14.30 8.55
N GLY A 113 15.63 -14.87 7.58
CA GLY A 113 15.47 -16.33 7.44
C GLY A 113 14.56 -16.93 8.52
N LEU A 114 13.52 -16.19 8.91
CA LEU A 114 12.54 -16.57 9.93
C LEU A 114 11.16 -16.72 9.29
N SER A 115 10.26 -17.51 9.88
CA SER A 115 8.87 -17.56 9.42
C SER A 115 8.12 -16.26 9.77
N PRO A 116 7.05 -15.89 9.03
CA PRO A 116 6.29 -14.67 9.27
C PRO A 116 5.77 -14.54 10.71
N VAL A 117 5.25 -15.63 11.29
CA VAL A 117 4.69 -15.62 12.66
C VAL A 117 5.76 -15.33 13.72
N GLN A 118 6.98 -15.85 13.55
CA GLN A 118 8.10 -15.57 14.45
C GLN A 118 8.54 -14.11 14.36
N VAL A 119 8.59 -13.56 13.15
CA VAL A 119 8.85 -12.12 12.94
C VAL A 119 7.81 -11.27 13.66
N PHE A 120 6.53 -11.62 13.59
CA PHE A 120 5.49 -10.86 14.28
C PHE A 120 5.69 -10.89 15.81
N ARG A 121 6.02 -12.06 16.39
CA ARG A 121 6.28 -12.20 17.83
C ARG A 121 7.56 -11.50 18.29
N LYS A 122 8.63 -11.53 17.48
CA LYS A 122 9.90 -10.83 17.76
C LYS A 122 9.75 -9.32 17.62
N LEU A 123 9.02 -8.83 16.60
CA LEU A 123 8.62 -7.41 16.53
C LEU A 123 7.76 -7.01 17.71
N THR A 124 6.87 -7.90 18.20
CA THR A 124 6.10 -7.67 19.41
C THR A 124 7.00 -7.48 20.63
N THR A 125 7.98 -8.36 20.84
CA THR A 125 9.00 -8.17 21.89
C THR A 125 9.73 -6.83 21.76
N LEU A 126 10.24 -6.51 20.57
CA LEU A 126 11.00 -5.28 20.32
C LEU A 126 10.19 -4.02 20.64
N PHE A 127 9.03 -3.86 20.02
CA PHE A 127 8.21 -2.67 20.17
C PHE A 127 7.63 -2.55 21.59
N LYS A 128 7.24 -3.66 22.24
CA LYS A 128 6.82 -3.67 23.65
C LYS A 128 7.97 -3.25 24.57
N SER A 129 9.21 -3.68 24.31
CA SER A 129 10.39 -3.22 25.08
C SER A 129 10.70 -1.73 24.92
N LEU A 130 10.21 -1.09 23.85
CA LEU A 130 10.28 0.36 23.67
C LEU A 130 9.14 1.10 24.38
N GLY A 131 8.05 0.43 24.77
CA GLY A 131 6.88 1.05 25.41
C GLY A 131 5.62 1.13 24.55
N VAL A 132 5.58 0.47 23.38
CA VAL A 132 4.35 0.37 22.57
C VAL A 132 3.28 -0.42 23.33
N LYS A 133 2.06 0.13 23.45
CA LYS A 133 0.96 -0.47 24.23
C LYS A 133 0.40 -1.73 23.58
N ALA A 134 0.20 -1.71 22.26
CA ALA A 134 -0.37 -2.84 21.51
C ALA A 134 0.13 -2.90 20.06
N ILE A 135 0.17 -4.11 19.48
CA ILE A 135 0.54 -4.34 18.08
C ILE A 135 -0.44 -5.26 17.39
N TYR A 136 -0.95 -4.82 16.24
CA TYR A 136 -1.99 -5.52 15.47
C TYR A 136 -1.54 -5.84 14.04
N ASP A 137 -2.32 -6.67 13.35
CA ASP A 137 -2.09 -7.06 11.95
C ASP A 137 -3.15 -6.41 11.06
N THR A 138 -2.74 -5.72 9.98
CA THR A 138 -3.69 -5.06 9.06
C THR A 138 -4.52 -6.04 8.22
N SER A 139 -4.43 -7.34 8.47
CA SER A 139 -5.24 -8.38 7.83
C SER A 139 -6.72 -8.27 8.22
N CYS A 140 -7.07 -7.97 9.47
CA CYS A 140 -8.49 -7.87 9.85
C CYS A 140 -9.16 -6.65 9.20
N SER A 141 -8.44 -5.53 9.07
CA SER A 141 -8.94 -4.34 8.39
C SER A 141 -8.95 -4.51 6.87
N ARG A 142 -8.02 -5.28 6.28
CA ARG A 142 -8.10 -5.70 4.89
C ARG A 142 -9.36 -6.53 4.64
N ASP A 143 -9.63 -7.50 5.49
CA ASP A 143 -10.80 -8.38 5.35
C ASP A 143 -12.11 -7.54 5.43
N LEU A 144 -12.17 -6.54 6.31
CA LEU A 144 -13.25 -5.53 6.33
C LEU A 144 -13.32 -4.70 5.02
N SER A 145 -12.20 -4.14 4.55
CA SER A 145 -12.15 -3.41 3.27
C SER A 145 -12.60 -4.29 2.08
N LEU A 146 -12.32 -5.60 2.11
CA LEU A 146 -12.74 -6.54 1.08
C LEU A 146 -14.24 -6.77 1.10
N ILE A 147 -14.87 -6.90 2.28
CA ILE A 147 -16.32 -7.04 2.42
C ILE A 147 -17.04 -5.79 1.91
N GLU A 148 -16.61 -4.59 2.30
CA GLU A 148 -17.20 -3.35 1.77
C GLU A 148 -16.98 -3.21 0.26
N SER A 149 -15.80 -3.59 -0.26
CA SER A 149 -15.53 -3.55 -1.70
C SER A 149 -16.43 -4.54 -2.47
N CYS A 150 -16.69 -5.72 -1.89
CA CYS A 150 -17.64 -6.68 -2.44
C CYS A 150 -19.05 -6.09 -2.50
N ASN A 151 -19.50 -5.44 -1.42
CA ASN A 151 -20.82 -4.82 -1.34
C ASN A 151 -20.98 -3.62 -2.30
N GLU A 152 -19.96 -2.76 -2.40
CA GLU A 152 -19.93 -1.65 -3.35
C GLU A 152 -19.96 -2.16 -4.80
N PHE A 153 -19.18 -3.19 -5.13
CA PHE A 153 -19.18 -3.80 -6.46
C PHE A 153 -20.56 -4.36 -6.84
N ILE A 154 -21.19 -5.15 -5.97
CA ILE A 154 -22.53 -5.70 -6.21
C ILE A 154 -23.55 -4.58 -6.45
N SER A 155 -23.46 -3.50 -5.67
CA SER A 155 -24.36 -2.35 -5.78
C SER A 155 -24.20 -1.62 -7.12
N ARG A 156 -22.95 -1.26 -7.48
CA ARG A 156 -22.63 -0.62 -8.78
C ARG A 156 -23.00 -1.52 -9.97
N TYR A 157 -22.73 -2.83 -9.87
CA TYR A 157 -23.06 -3.78 -10.92
C TYR A 157 -24.57 -3.94 -11.12
N LYS A 158 -25.36 -4.08 -10.04
CA LYS A 158 -26.83 -4.13 -10.15
C LYS A 158 -27.38 -2.84 -10.78
N GLN A 159 -26.89 -1.67 -10.36
CA GLN A 159 -27.26 -0.38 -10.93
C GLN A 159 -26.93 -0.29 -12.44
N SER A 160 -25.79 -0.83 -12.90
CA SER A 160 -25.43 -0.81 -14.33
C SER A 160 -26.27 -1.73 -15.21
N ARG A 161 -27.14 -2.57 -14.62
CA ARG A 161 -28.07 -3.46 -15.32
C ARG A 161 -29.52 -2.96 -15.28
N LEU A 162 -29.79 -1.84 -14.61
CA LEU A 162 -31.08 -1.15 -14.69
C LEU A 162 -31.08 -0.25 -15.93
N ASP A 163 -32.11 -0.33 -16.77
CA ASP A 163 -32.28 0.51 -17.98
C ASP A 163 -32.63 1.98 -17.67
N ASP A 164 -32.43 2.42 -16.43
CA ASP A 164 -32.77 3.75 -15.97
C ASP A 164 -31.68 4.76 -16.36
N LYS A 165 -31.97 5.58 -17.38
CA LYS A 165 -31.03 6.55 -17.96
C LYS A 165 -30.61 7.66 -16.99
N GLU A 166 -31.28 7.82 -15.85
CA GLU A 166 -30.90 8.77 -14.82
C GLU A 166 -29.86 8.20 -13.85
N SER A 167 -29.79 6.87 -13.68
CA SER A 167 -28.86 6.20 -12.77
C SER A 167 -27.52 5.85 -13.46
N LYS A 168 -26.60 6.83 -13.52
CA LYS A 168 -25.21 6.59 -13.98
C LYS A 168 -24.44 5.67 -13.02
N SER A 169 -24.42 4.37 -13.31
CA SER A 169 -23.44 3.46 -12.70
C SER A 169 -22.05 3.66 -13.33
N PHE A 170 -21.04 3.80 -12.47
CA PHE A 170 -19.65 3.97 -12.88
C PHE A 170 -18.91 2.62 -12.85
N LEU A 171 -18.97 1.89 -13.97
CA LEU A 171 -18.18 0.68 -14.23
C LEU A 171 -17.13 0.91 -15.35
N PRO A 172 -15.92 0.30 -15.27
CA PRO A 172 -15.47 -0.59 -14.20
C PRO A 172 -15.29 0.11 -12.86
N MET A 173 -15.54 -0.61 -11.77
CA MET A 173 -15.09 -0.18 -10.46
C MET A 173 -13.58 -0.41 -10.33
N ILE A 174 -12.85 0.56 -9.80
CA ILE A 174 -11.39 0.56 -9.72
C ILE A 174 -10.96 0.51 -8.25
N SER A 175 -10.02 -0.37 -7.90
CA SER A 175 -9.50 -0.46 -6.53
C SER A 175 -8.90 0.85 -6.01
N SER A 176 -9.15 1.16 -4.74
CA SER A 176 -8.66 2.35 -4.04
C SER A 176 -7.39 2.15 -3.22
N ALA A 177 -7.07 0.91 -2.83
CA ALA A 177 -6.10 0.62 -1.76
C ALA A 177 -4.63 1.04 -2.01
N CYS A 178 -4.28 1.38 -3.26
CA CYS A 178 -2.95 1.81 -3.66
C CYS A 178 -2.83 3.35 -3.71
N PRO A 179 -2.18 4.01 -2.73
CA PRO A 179 -2.10 5.47 -2.70
C PRO A 179 -1.36 6.09 -3.89
N GLY A 180 -0.32 5.43 -4.43
CA GLY A 180 0.36 5.89 -5.64
C GLY A 180 -0.55 5.92 -6.88
N TRP A 181 -1.59 5.08 -6.93
CA TRP A 181 -2.66 5.18 -7.94
C TRP A 181 -3.59 6.36 -7.66
N ILE A 182 -4.08 6.51 -6.42
CA ILE A 182 -4.94 7.61 -6.01
C ILE A 182 -4.29 8.97 -6.30
N CYS A 183 -3.04 9.18 -5.88
CA CYS A 183 -2.30 10.41 -6.15
C CYS A 183 -2.16 10.68 -7.66
N TYR A 184 -1.94 9.66 -8.48
CA TYR A 184 -1.90 9.82 -9.95
C TYR A 184 -3.27 10.19 -10.52
N ALA A 185 -4.34 9.55 -10.05
CA ALA A 185 -5.71 9.84 -10.45
C ALA A 185 -6.10 11.29 -10.12
N GLU A 186 -5.94 11.72 -8.88
CA GLU A 186 -6.31 13.05 -8.41
C GLU A 186 -5.47 14.19 -9.03
N LYS A 187 -4.15 13.99 -9.21
CA LYS A 187 -3.22 15.03 -9.70
C LYS A 187 -3.07 15.09 -11.22
N THR A 188 -3.43 14.03 -11.95
CA THR A 188 -3.13 13.90 -13.39
C THR A 188 -4.33 13.55 -14.25
N LEU A 189 -5.29 12.78 -13.73
CA LEU A 189 -6.45 12.32 -14.50
C LEU A 189 -7.69 13.18 -14.21
N GLY A 190 -7.90 13.55 -12.94
CA GLY A 190 -9.01 14.40 -12.52
C GLY A 190 -10.38 13.74 -12.68
N SER A 191 -11.42 14.56 -12.79
CA SER A 191 -12.83 14.18 -12.61
C SER A 191 -13.37 13.09 -13.53
N PHE A 192 -12.71 12.75 -14.65
CA PHE A 192 -13.20 11.67 -15.52
C PHE A 192 -12.97 10.27 -14.94
N VAL A 193 -11.99 10.09 -14.04
CA VAL A 193 -11.64 8.76 -13.49
C VAL A 193 -12.11 8.56 -12.06
N LEU A 194 -12.17 9.62 -11.24
CA LEU A 194 -12.48 9.52 -9.82
C LEU A 194 -13.82 8.81 -9.51
N PRO A 195 -14.92 9.03 -10.26
CA PRO A 195 -16.19 8.31 -10.02
C PRO A 195 -16.10 6.79 -10.18
N TYR A 196 -15.14 6.28 -10.94
CA TYR A 196 -14.91 4.84 -11.11
C TYR A 196 -14.14 4.23 -9.93
N ILE A 197 -13.48 5.03 -9.10
CA ILE A 197 -12.72 4.53 -7.95
C ILE A 197 -13.70 4.09 -6.85
N SER A 198 -13.41 2.93 -6.27
CA SER A 198 -14.04 2.37 -5.06
C SER A 198 -13.95 3.38 -3.92
N SER A 199 -15.06 3.69 -3.26
CA SER A 199 -15.08 4.63 -2.12
C SER A 199 -14.49 4.02 -0.84
N VAL A 200 -14.31 2.70 -0.78
CA VAL A 200 -13.77 2.00 0.40
C VAL A 200 -12.34 2.45 0.74
N LYS A 201 -12.09 2.79 2.01
CA LYS A 201 -10.77 3.08 2.58
C LYS A 201 -9.81 1.90 2.46
N SER A 202 -8.51 2.20 2.37
CA SER A 202 -7.50 1.13 2.34
C SER A 202 -7.36 0.43 3.70
N PRO A 203 -6.74 -0.76 3.78
CA PRO A 203 -6.57 -1.49 5.03
C PRO A 203 -5.79 -0.72 6.12
N GLN A 204 -4.87 0.18 5.72
CA GLN A 204 -4.19 1.10 6.65
C GLN A 204 -5.19 2.04 7.32
N GLN A 205 -6.03 2.65 6.50
CA GLN A 205 -6.92 3.70 6.96
C GLN A 205 -8.11 3.13 7.72
N SER A 206 -8.62 1.99 7.27
CA SER A 206 -9.62 1.20 7.98
C SER A 206 -9.13 0.74 9.37
N ILE A 207 -7.86 0.35 9.56
CA ILE A 207 -7.36 0.01 10.92
C ILE A 207 -7.19 1.26 11.81
N GLY A 208 -6.83 2.41 11.23
CA GLY A 208 -6.85 3.69 11.95
C GLY A 208 -8.24 4.07 12.45
N ALA A 209 -9.25 3.95 11.58
CA ALA A 209 -10.66 4.14 11.93
C ALA A 209 -11.10 3.19 13.04
N ILE A 210 -10.84 1.87 12.91
CA ILE A 210 -11.16 0.87 13.94
C ILE A 210 -10.51 1.23 15.28
N ILE A 211 -9.23 1.62 15.28
CA ILE A 211 -8.49 1.93 16.51
C ILE A 211 -9.04 3.17 17.20
N LYS A 212 -9.28 4.27 16.45
CA LYS A 212 -9.62 5.57 17.04
C LYS A 212 -11.11 5.87 17.18
N HIS A 213 -12.01 5.16 16.47
CA HIS A 213 -13.46 5.33 16.62
C HIS A 213 -14.15 4.21 17.41
N HIS A 214 -13.53 3.03 17.57
CA HIS A 214 -14.14 1.90 18.28
C HIS A 214 -13.26 1.33 19.39
N LEU A 215 -12.03 0.92 19.09
CA LEU A 215 -11.18 0.21 20.04
C LEU A 215 -10.68 1.09 21.20
N CYS A 216 -10.50 2.39 20.98
CA CYS A 216 -10.11 3.38 22.00
C CYS A 216 -10.97 3.29 23.26
N HIS A 217 -12.29 3.12 23.11
CA HIS A 217 -13.25 2.96 24.20
C HIS A 217 -13.00 1.69 25.01
N LYS A 218 -12.76 0.55 24.34
CA LYS A 218 -12.39 -0.73 24.99
C LYS A 218 -11.02 -0.66 25.69
N LEU A 219 -10.10 0.17 25.20
CA LEU A 219 -8.77 0.39 25.76
C LEU A 219 -8.72 1.45 26.86
N GLY A 220 -9.84 2.11 27.17
CA GLY A 220 -9.94 3.15 28.20
C GLY A 220 -9.11 4.41 27.92
N VAL A 221 -8.92 4.76 26.64
CA VAL A 221 -8.12 5.91 26.20
C VAL A 221 -8.89 6.78 25.20
N ARG A 222 -8.61 8.09 25.16
CA ARG A 222 -9.24 8.98 24.17
C ARG A 222 -8.59 8.81 22.80
N PRO A 223 -9.32 9.04 21.69
CA PRO A 223 -8.75 9.01 20.33
C PRO A 223 -7.53 9.93 20.17
N SER A 224 -7.60 11.14 20.73
CA SER A 224 -6.54 12.15 20.76
C SER A 224 -5.27 11.76 21.56
N ASP A 225 -5.38 10.83 22.51
CA ASP A 225 -4.24 10.33 23.31
C ASP A 225 -3.48 9.17 22.64
N ILE A 226 -4.07 8.57 21.60
CA ILE A 226 -3.47 7.49 20.82
C ILE A 226 -2.57 8.07 19.73
N TYR A 227 -1.31 7.66 19.73
CA TYR A 227 -0.39 7.80 18.58
C TYR A 227 -0.35 6.45 17.85
N HIS A 228 -1.16 6.34 16.79
CA HIS A 228 -1.28 5.15 15.97
C HIS A 228 -0.30 5.21 14.80
N VAL A 229 0.60 4.23 14.75
CA VAL A 229 1.64 4.10 13.75
C VAL A 229 1.41 2.84 12.93
N THR A 230 1.62 2.88 11.62
CA THR A 230 1.55 1.66 10.79
C THR A 230 2.90 1.30 10.17
N VAL A 231 3.14 0.01 9.94
CA VAL A 231 4.37 -0.50 9.29
C VAL A 231 4.04 -1.05 7.91
N MET A 232 4.50 -0.36 6.88
CA MET A 232 4.02 -0.52 5.50
C MET A 232 5.15 -0.76 4.48
N PRO A 233 4.88 -1.45 3.35
CA PRO A 233 5.88 -1.71 2.32
C PRO A 233 6.13 -0.49 1.39
N CYS A 234 5.58 0.69 1.68
CA CYS A 234 5.43 1.76 0.70
C CYS A 234 5.54 3.16 1.34
N TYR A 235 6.29 4.06 0.70
CA TYR A 235 6.36 5.48 1.12
C TYR A 235 5.05 6.23 0.87
N ASP A 236 4.32 5.93 -0.20
CA ASP A 236 3.06 6.59 -0.55
C ASP A 236 1.97 6.39 0.53
N LYS A 237 2.13 5.39 1.42
CA LYS A 237 1.26 5.19 2.59
C LYS A 237 1.42 6.28 3.65
N LYS A 238 2.60 6.93 3.75
CA LYS A 238 2.79 8.16 4.55
C LYS A 238 1.97 9.32 3.97
N LEU A 239 1.87 9.45 2.64
CA LEU A 239 1.02 10.47 1.98
C LEU A 239 -0.46 10.22 2.23
N GLU A 240 -0.87 8.94 2.25
CA GLU A 240 -2.25 8.55 2.59
C GLU A 240 -2.61 8.94 4.03
N ALA A 241 -1.74 8.66 5.01
CA ALA A 241 -1.95 9.03 6.40
C ALA A 241 -2.01 10.56 6.64
N SER A 242 -1.38 11.36 5.77
CA SER A 242 -1.39 12.82 5.84
C SER A 242 -2.54 13.50 5.08
N ARG A 243 -3.57 12.76 4.62
CA ARG A 243 -4.74 13.35 3.96
C ARG A 243 -5.67 14.00 4.98
N ASP A 244 -6.12 15.23 4.68
CA ASP A 244 -7.13 15.94 5.48
C ASP A 244 -8.46 15.16 5.57
N ASP A 245 -8.77 14.32 4.57
CA ASP A 245 -9.96 13.44 4.54
C ASP A 245 -10.03 12.47 5.75
N PHE A 246 -8.92 12.24 6.45
CA PHE A 246 -8.80 11.30 7.57
C PHE A 246 -8.54 11.97 8.92
N VAL A 247 -8.77 13.29 8.99
CA VAL A 247 -8.70 14.08 10.22
C VAL A 247 -10.12 14.38 10.70
N PHE A 248 -10.42 14.03 11.94
CA PHE A 248 -11.72 14.28 12.58
C PHE A 248 -11.56 15.09 13.87
N GLN A 249 -12.66 15.66 14.35
CA GLN A 249 -12.68 16.40 15.61
C GLN A 249 -12.96 15.45 16.79
N ASP A 250 -12.02 15.39 17.73
CA ASP A 250 -12.18 14.74 19.04
C ASP A 250 -12.25 15.84 20.11
N GLN A 251 -13.46 16.18 20.55
CA GLN A 251 -13.73 17.32 21.45
C GLN A 251 -13.17 18.63 20.87
N ASP A 252 -12.18 19.25 21.53
CA ASP A 252 -11.54 20.49 21.10
C ASP A 252 -10.24 20.26 20.30
N GLN A 253 -9.92 19.00 19.95
CA GLN A 253 -8.66 18.61 19.29
C GLN A 253 -8.90 17.92 17.95
N MET A 254 -8.21 18.38 16.89
CA MET A 254 -8.15 17.66 15.62
C MET A 254 -7.27 16.42 15.76
N THR A 255 -7.79 15.27 15.35
CA THR A 255 -7.16 13.94 15.48
C THR A 255 -7.16 13.24 14.13
N THR A 256 -6.02 12.74 13.68
CA THR A 256 -5.94 11.85 12.50
C THR A 256 -6.16 10.40 12.92
N GLU A 257 -6.80 9.59 12.07
CA GLU A 257 -6.94 8.14 12.23
C GLU A 257 -5.58 7.38 12.21
N VAL A 258 -4.58 7.91 11.50
CA VAL A 258 -3.21 7.35 11.40
C VAL A 258 -2.21 8.49 11.55
N ASP A 259 -1.44 8.50 12.63
CA ASP A 259 -0.54 9.61 12.96
C ASP A 259 0.81 9.53 12.24
N SER A 260 1.29 8.32 11.96
CA SER A 260 2.57 8.10 11.28
C SER A 260 2.64 6.75 10.58
N VAL A 261 3.49 6.65 9.56
CA VAL A 261 3.80 5.39 8.88
C VAL A 261 5.31 5.20 8.85
N LEU A 262 5.77 4.06 9.36
CA LEU A 262 7.13 3.58 9.19
C LEU A 262 7.17 2.60 8.02
N THR A 263 8.20 2.66 7.20
CA THR A 263 8.44 1.66 6.16
C THR A 263 9.09 0.39 6.72
N THR A 264 9.03 -0.71 5.97
CA THR A 264 9.80 -1.92 6.28
C THR A 264 11.29 -1.62 6.47
N GLY A 265 11.87 -0.73 5.66
CA GLY A 265 13.24 -0.25 5.81
C GLY A 265 13.49 0.41 7.17
N GLU A 266 12.67 1.39 7.55
CA GLU A 266 12.81 2.12 8.82
C GLU A 266 12.68 1.23 10.06
N VAL A 267 11.98 0.08 9.96
CA VAL A 267 11.95 -0.94 11.04
C VAL A 267 13.25 -1.74 11.12
N ILE A 268 13.92 -2.02 10.00
CA ILE A 268 15.29 -2.58 10.02
C ILE A 268 16.27 -1.55 10.60
N ASP A 269 16.15 -0.29 10.23
CA ASP A 269 16.98 0.79 10.78
C ASP A 269 16.78 0.92 12.31
N LEU A 270 15.55 0.76 12.81
CA LEU A 270 15.26 0.69 14.24
C LEU A 270 15.94 -0.49 14.95
N ILE A 271 15.90 -1.68 14.35
CA ILE A 271 16.56 -2.88 14.90
C ILE A 271 18.07 -2.64 15.03
N GLN A 272 18.69 -2.06 13.99
CA GLN A 272 20.11 -1.71 13.98
C GLN A 272 20.44 -0.61 15.01
N LEU A 273 19.65 0.46 15.05
CA LEU A 273 19.81 1.59 15.99
C LEU A 273 19.72 1.16 17.46
N LYS A 274 18.90 0.14 17.77
CA LYS A 274 18.79 -0.44 19.11
C LYS A 274 19.80 -1.56 19.38
N ALA A 275 20.67 -1.88 18.41
CA ALA A 275 21.67 -2.95 18.48
C ALA A 275 21.09 -4.31 18.88
N VAL A 276 19.88 -4.63 18.40
CA VAL A 276 19.16 -5.85 18.77
C VAL A 276 19.52 -6.99 17.84
N ASP A 277 19.98 -8.11 18.40
CA ASP A 277 20.09 -9.38 17.68
C ASP A 277 18.69 -9.97 17.44
N PHE A 278 18.02 -9.47 16.40
CA PHE A 278 16.64 -9.81 16.11
C PHE A 278 16.43 -11.30 15.79
N SER A 279 17.43 -11.97 15.21
CA SER A 279 17.38 -13.41 14.96
C SER A 279 17.21 -14.20 16.26
N ASN A 280 17.98 -13.84 17.30
CA ASN A 280 17.99 -14.53 18.58
C ASN A 280 17.08 -13.90 19.66
N LEU A 281 16.39 -12.78 19.36
CA LEU A 281 15.44 -12.13 20.27
C LEU A 281 14.28 -13.07 20.67
N ASP A 282 13.91 -13.09 21.96
CA ASP A 282 12.80 -13.90 22.45
C ASP A 282 11.45 -13.54 21.81
N GLU A 283 10.55 -14.52 21.68
CA GLU A 283 9.21 -14.36 21.10
C GLU A 283 8.17 -13.99 22.17
N SER A 284 7.50 -12.85 22.02
CA SER A 284 6.36 -12.45 22.89
C SER A 284 5.01 -12.92 22.33
N PRO A 285 4.01 -13.19 23.18
CA PRO A 285 2.63 -13.38 22.74
C PRO A 285 2.10 -12.17 21.96
N LEU A 286 1.28 -12.43 20.92
CA LEU A 286 0.68 -11.41 20.07
C LEU A 286 -0.55 -10.79 20.73
N ASP A 287 -0.77 -9.48 20.55
CA ASP A 287 -2.03 -8.84 20.96
C ASP A 287 -3.16 -9.30 20.01
N LYS A 288 -4.16 -10.01 20.54
CA LYS A 288 -5.13 -10.76 19.72
C LYS A 288 -6.28 -9.93 19.12
N ILE A 289 -6.64 -8.78 19.70
CA ILE A 289 -7.92 -8.09 19.44
C ILE A 289 -8.15 -7.78 17.95
N LEU A 290 -7.12 -7.29 17.25
CA LEU A 290 -7.15 -6.97 15.82
C LEU A 290 -6.06 -7.75 15.04
N SER A 291 -5.79 -8.99 15.44
CA SER A 291 -4.77 -9.82 14.80
C SER A 291 -5.39 -11.10 14.25
N ASN A 292 -5.28 -11.33 12.93
CA ASN A 292 -5.72 -12.57 12.28
C ASN A 292 -4.82 -13.76 12.66
N VAL A 293 -4.97 -14.22 13.89
CA VAL A 293 -4.21 -15.31 14.51
C VAL A 293 -5.21 -16.27 15.16
N SER A 294 -5.16 -17.53 14.79
CA SER A 294 -5.97 -18.61 15.40
C SER A 294 -5.57 -18.88 16.85
N GLU A 295 -6.34 -19.69 17.58
CA GLU A 295 -6.02 -20.04 18.97
C GLU A 295 -4.67 -20.78 19.09
N GLU A 296 -4.35 -21.61 18.09
CA GLU A 296 -3.09 -22.35 17.95
C GLU A 296 -1.92 -21.45 17.50
N GLY A 297 -2.17 -20.17 17.20
CA GLY A 297 -1.14 -19.22 16.81
C GLY A 297 -0.83 -19.17 15.31
N ASN A 298 -1.59 -19.86 14.46
CA ASN A 298 -1.44 -19.80 13.00
C ASN A 298 -2.03 -18.50 12.44
N LEU A 299 -1.39 -17.93 11.42
CA LEU A 299 -1.85 -16.76 10.70
C LEU A 299 -2.97 -17.13 9.72
N PHE A 300 -3.92 -16.22 9.49
CA PHE A 300 -4.95 -16.41 8.46
C PHE A 300 -5.25 -15.15 7.64
N GLY A 301 -5.77 -15.31 6.43
CA GLY A 301 -6.07 -14.21 5.53
C GLY A 301 -6.42 -14.65 4.11
N VAL A 302 -6.36 -13.72 3.16
CA VAL A 302 -6.75 -13.96 1.76
C VAL A 302 -5.56 -14.21 0.83
N ARG A 303 -5.86 -14.78 -0.35
CA ARG A 303 -4.89 -14.92 -1.46
C ARG A 303 -4.57 -13.56 -2.07
N GLY A 304 -3.35 -13.38 -2.55
CA GLY A 304 -2.89 -12.18 -3.26
C GLY A 304 -2.16 -11.22 -2.34
N SER A 305 -0.87 -11.02 -2.62
CA SER A 305 0.03 -10.20 -1.80
C SER A 305 -0.19 -8.69 -1.94
N SER A 306 -1.03 -8.26 -2.88
CA SER A 306 -1.49 -6.87 -3.07
C SER A 306 -2.88 -6.59 -2.48
N GLY A 307 -3.42 -7.51 -1.67
CA GLY A 307 -4.70 -7.33 -0.96
C GLY A 307 -5.82 -8.24 -1.43
N GLY A 308 -5.70 -8.88 -2.60
CA GLY A 308 -6.63 -9.93 -3.04
C GLY A 308 -8.01 -9.45 -3.46
N TYR A 309 -8.15 -8.18 -3.86
CA TYR A 309 -9.45 -7.57 -4.16
C TYR A 309 -10.10 -8.22 -5.38
N ALA A 310 -9.38 -8.39 -6.48
CA ALA A 310 -9.95 -9.00 -7.68
C ALA A 310 -10.39 -10.45 -7.44
N ASP A 311 -9.60 -11.27 -6.73
CA ASP A 311 -9.96 -12.66 -6.44
C ASP A 311 -11.20 -12.74 -5.53
N THR A 312 -11.22 -11.96 -4.44
CA THR A 312 -12.33 -11.95 -3.48
C THR A 312 -13.62 -11.43 -4.10
N ILE A 313 -13.58 -10.25 -4.74
CA ILE A 313 -14.75 -9.61 -5.35
C ILE A 313 -15.28 -10.45 -6.50
N PHE A 314 -14.41 -11.08 -7.32
CA PHE A 314 -14.85 -11.94 -8.42
C PHE A 314 -15.58 -13.19 -7.91
N ARG A 315 -15.06 -13.87 -6.88
CA ARG A 315 -15.75 -15.02 -6.25
C ARG A 315 -17.09 -14.62 -5.67
N TYR A 316 -17.12 -13.51 -4.91
CA TYR A 316 -18.35 -13.02 -4.29
C TYR A 316 -19.39 -12.61 -5.33
N ALA A 317 -18.97 -11.95 -6.41
CA ALA A 317 -19.83 -11.58 -7.54
C ALA A 317 -20.35 -12.81 -8.30
N ALA A 318 -19.49 -13.78 -8.62
CA ALA A 318 -19.88 -15.03 -9.28
C ALA A 318 -20.98 -15.77 -8.50
N LYS A 319 -20.78 -15.90 -7.18
CA LYS A 319 -21.73 -16.56 -6.27
C LYS A 319 -23.03 -15.75 -6.09
N THR A 320 -22.93 -14.45 -5.84
CA THR A 320 -24.07 -13.59 -5.45
C THR A 320 -24.93 -13.15 -6.63
N LEU A 321 -24.36 -12.93 -7.81
CA LEU A 321 -25.08 -12.48 -9.00
C LEU A 321 -25.51 -13.62 -9.92
N PHE A 322 -24.75 -14.72 -9.95
CA PHE A 322 -24.94 -15.81 -10.93
C PHE A 322 -25.04 -17.21 -10.30
N GLY A 323 -24.93 -17.35 -8.97
CA GLY A 323 -25.01 -18.65 -8.30
C GLY A 323 -23.78 -19.56 -8.47
N HIS A 324 -22.68 -19.06 -9.03
CA HIS A 324 -21.47 -19.85 -9.28
C HIS A 324 -20.49 -19.79 -8.09
N ASP A 325 -20.47 -20.86 -7.28
CA ASP A 325 -19.55 -21.02 -6.14
C ASP A 325 -18.16 -21.54 -6.59
N ILE A 326 -17.17 -20.65 -6.66
CA ILE A 326 -15.82 -20.98 -7.16
C ILE A 326 -14.87 -21.31 -6.00
N ARG A 327 -14.56 -22.59 -5.83
CA ARG A 327 -13.70 -23.11 -4.74
C ARG A 327 -12.22 -23.31 -5.10
N GLY A 328 -11.89 -23.37 -6.39
CA GLY A 328 -10.52 -23.54 -6.89
C GLY A 328 -9.75 -22.22 -7.04
N PRO A 329 -8.47 -22.25 -7.48
CA PRO A 329 -7.79 -21.05 -7.95
C PRO A 329 -8.53 -20.42 -9.14
N LEU A 330 -8.48 -19.09 -9.27
CA LEU A 330 -8.97 -18.41 -10.47
C LEU A 330 -7.94 -18.49 -11.59
N ASP A 331 -8.40 -18.70 -12.82
CA ASP A 331 -7.53 -18.71 -14.01
C ASP A 331 -7.30 -17.28 -14.53
N PHE A 332 -6.26 -16.64 -14.01
CA PHE A 332 -5.83 -15.30 -14.42
C PHE A 332 -4.96 -15.37 -15.68
N ARG A 333 -5.58 -15.15 -16.85
CA ARG A 333 -4.88 -15.16 -18.13
C ARG A 333 -4.00 -13.93 -18.31
N THR A 334 -2.71 -14.13 -18.54
CA THR A 334 -1.77 -13.07 -18.91
C THR A 334 -2.20 -12.37 -20.20
N VAL A 335 -2.43 -11.05 -20.13
CA VAL A 335 -2.78 -10.19 -21.28
C VAL A 335 -1.53 -9.68 -21.97
N ARG A 336 -0.49 -9.32 -21.20
CA ARG A 336 0.76 -8.73 -21.72
C ARG A 336 2.01 -9.20 -20.97
N ASN A 337 1.94 -9.22 -19.66
CA ASN A 337 2.99 -9.63 -18.73
C ASN A 337 2.33 -10.07 -17.41
N LEU A 338 3.10 -10.61 -16.47
CA LEU A 338 2.56 -11.07 -15.17
C LEU A 338 1.87 -9.94 -14.38
N ASP A 339 2.24 -8.69 -14.64
CA ASP A 339 1.61 -7.48 -14.08
C ASP A 339 0.33 -7.03 -14.81
N PHE A 340 -0.13 -7.76 -15.83
CA PHE A 340 -1.41 -7.50 -16.50
C PHE A 340 -2.09 -8.82 -16.87
N GLN A 341 -3.01 -9.25 -16.01
CA GLN A 341 -3.80 -10.47 -16.16
C GLN A 341 -5.29 -10.15 -16.13
N GLU A 342 -6.11 -10.94 -16.82
CA GLU A 342 -7.58 -10.84 -16.81
C GLU A 342 -8.21 -12.17 -16.38
N VAL A 343 -9.39 -12.10 -15.76
CA VAL A 343 -10.23 -13.26 -15.44
C VAL A 343 -11.67 -12.97 -15.85
N THR A 344 -12.35 -13.98 -16.39
CA THR A 344 -13.70 -13.87 -16.94
C THR A 344 -14.62 -14.96 -16.40
N LEU A 345 -15.87 -14.62 -16.10
CA LEU A 345 -16.93 -15.58 -15.85
C LEU A 345 -17.80 -15.67 -17.11
N GLU A 346 -17.98 -16.87 -17.64
CA GLU A 346 -18.92 -17.15 -18.72
C GLU A 346 -20.14 -17.92 -18.19
N VAL A 347 -21.34 -17.46 -18.56
CA VAL A 347 -22.62 -18.10 -18.25
C VAL A 347 -23.42 -18.11 -19.55
N ASP A 348 -23.98 -19.26 -19.93
CA ASP A 348 -24.74 -19.47 -21.18
C ASP A 348 -24.03 -18.95 -22.45
N GLY A 349 -22.69 -19.11 -22.51
CA GLY A 349 -21.87 -18.66 -23.63
C GLY A 349 -21.67 -17.14 -23.72
N LYS A 350 -21.99 -16.39 -22.66
CA LYS A 350 -21.78 -14.94 -22.55
C LYS A 350 -20.82 -14.63 -21.41
N THR A 351 -19.86 -13.74 -21.62
CA THR A 351 -19.06 -13.17 -20.54
C THR A 351 -19.95 -12.26 -19.69
N VAL A 352 -20.14 -12.61 -18.41
CA VAL A 352 -20.99 -11.85 -17.46
C VAL A 352 -20.20 -11.07 -16.42
N LEU A 353 -18.94 -11.48 -16.16
CA LEU A 353 -17.96 -10.71 -15.39
C LEU A 353 -16.63 -10.71 -16.13
N LYS A 354 -15.97 -9.56 -16.21
CA LYS A 354 -14.62 -9.43 -16.74
C LYS A 354 -13.77 -8.51 -15.85
N PHE A 355 -12.79 -9.08 -15.17
CA PHE A 355 -11.94 -8.41 -14.19
C PHE A 355 -10.48 -8.39 -14.68
N ALA A 356 -9.68 -7.41 -14.26
CA ALA A 356 -8.23 -7.45 -14.48
C ALA A 356 -7.39 -6.93 -13.31
N LEU A 357 -6.21 -7.54 -13.17
CA LEU A 357 -5.07 -7.02 -12.42
C LEU A 357 -4.25 -6.13 -13.35
N CYS A 358 -3.92 -4.92 -12.93
CA CYS A 358 -3.14 -3.95 -13.70
C CYS A 358 -2.09 -3.28 -12.80
N TYR A 359 -0.93 -3.91 -12.70
CA TYR A 359 0.18 -3.45 -11.87
C TYR A 359 1.23 -2.71 -12.71
N GLY A 360 1.86 -1.68 -12.13
CA GLY A 360 2.88 -0.84 -12.76
C GLY A 360 2.32 0.24 -13.70
N PHE A 361 2.90 1.44 -13.65
CA PHE A 361 2.48 2.60 -14.46
C PHE A 361 2.42 2.33 -15.98
N ARG A 362 3.28 1.46 -16.51
CA ARG A 362 3.30 1.12 -17.95
C ARG A 362 2.04 0.38 -18.39
N ASN A 363 1.43 -0.42 -17.52
CA ASN A 363 0.15 -1.07 -17.80
C ASN A 363 -1.01 -0.11 -17.52
N LEU A 364 -0.93 0.63 -16.42
CA LEU A 364 -1.91 1.62 -16.00
C LEU A 364 -2.27 2.64 -17.09
N GLN A 365 -1.25 3.21 -17.76
CA GLN A 365 -1.46 4.19 -18.84
C GLN A 365 -2.31 3.64 -20.00
N ASN A 366 -2.27 2.33 -20.26
CA ASN A 366 -3.09 1.71 -21.31
C ASN A 366 -4.54 1.53 -20.86
N VAL A 367 -4.77 1.11 -19.62
CA VAL A 367 -6.10 0.99 -19.03
C VAL A 367 -6.79 2.35 -18.93
N VAL A 368 -6.08 3.36 -18.42
CA VAL A 368 -6.55 4.75 -18.35
C VAL A 368 -6.90 5.31 -19.74
N ARG A 369 -6.09 5.01 -20.78
CA ARG A 369 -6.42 5.38 -22.16
C ARG A 369 -7.71 4.72 -22.63
N LYS A 370 -7.92 3.41 -22.36
CA LYS A 370 -9.16 2.69 -22.71
C LYS A 370 -10.39 3.28 -22.01
N LEU A 371 -10.28 3.58 -20.70
CA LEU A 371 -11.33 4.23 -19.92
C LEU A 371 -11.72 5.59 -20.51
N LYS A 372 -10.73 6.45 -20.77
CA LYS A 372 -10.94 7.81 -21.30
C LYS A 372 -11.67 7.84 -22.65
N ILE A 373 -11.55 6.80 -23.47
CA ILE A 373 -12.21 6.69 -24.79
C ILE A 373 -13.46 5.81 -24.78
N GLY A 374 -13.96 5.38 -23.61
CA GLY A 374 -15.14 4.53 -23.50
C GLY A 374 -14.97 3.13 -24.11
N LYS A 375 -13.75 2.59 -24.13
CA LYS A 375 -13.41 1.25 -24.67
C LYS A 375 -12.79 0.32 -23.62
N SER A 376 -13.19 0.50 -22.37
CA SER A 376 -12.93 -0.49 -21.31
C SER A 376 -14.08 -1.49 -21.28
N ASP A 377 -13.76 -2.77 -21.39
CA ASP A 377 -14.67 -3.91 -21.38
C ASP A 377 -14.64 -4.68 -20.04
N TYR A 378 -13.96 -4.13 -19.04
CA TYR A 378 -13.90 -4.65 -17.68
C TYR A 378 -15.07 -4.14 -16.83
N ASP A 379 -15.54 -4.96 -15.89
CA ASP A 379 -16.42 -4.57 -14.78
C ASP A 379 -15.60 -4.16 -13.53
N TYR A 380 -14.39 -4.71 -13.34
CA TYR A 380 -13.52 -4.39 -12.22
C TYR A 380 -12.04 -4.32 -12.60
N LEU A 381 -11.29 -3.42 -11.97
CA LEU A 381 -9.86 -3.20 -12.15
C LEU A 381 -9.13 -3.11 -10.80
N GLU A 382 -8.27 -4.07 -10.49
CA GLU A 382 -7.30 -3.94 -9.39
C GLU A 382 -6.03 -3.26 -9.91
N ILE A 383 -5.70 -2.09 -9.38
CA ILE A 383 -4.60 -1.24 -9.83
C ILE A 383 -3.56 -1.07 -8.73
N MET A 384 -2.31 -1.36 -9.06
CA MET A 384 -1.15 -1.10 -8.21
C MET A 384 -0.13 -0.25 -8.97
N ALA A 385 0.38 0.80 -8.32
CA ALA A 385 1.40 1.68 -8.87
C ALA A 385 2.74 0.95 -9.14
N CYS A 386 3.08 -0.03 -8.29
CA CYS A 386 4.32 -0.80 -8.36
C CYS A 386 4.15 -2.06 -9.26
N PRO A 387 5.11 -2.39 -10.13
CA PRO A 387 5.21 -3.72 -10.75
C PRO A 387 5.36 -4.79 -9.66
N SER A 388 4.77 -5.96 -9.82
CA SER A 388 4.64 -7.02 -8.79
C SER A 388 3.95 -6.56 -7.50
N GLY A 389 3.20 -5.45 -7.56
CA GLY A 389 2.33 -4.98 -6.49
C GLY A 389 3.04 -4.64 -5.19
N CYS A 390 2.39 -4.90 -4.05
CA CYS A 390 2.85 -4.42 -2.75
C CYS A 390 4.15 -5.08 -2.23
N LEU A 391 4.53 -6.27 -2.74
CA LEU A 391 5.80 -6.91 -2.36
C LEU A 391 7.02 -6.18 -2.92
N ASN A 392 6.85 -5.41 -4.00
CA ASN A 392 7.86 -4.56 -4.62
C ASN A 392 7.68 -3.07 -4.26
N GLY A 393 6.97 -2.77 -3.17
CA GLY A 393 6.72 -1.39 -2.75
C GLY A 393 8.02 -0.63 -2.43
N GLY A 394 8.02 0.69 -2.64
CA GLY A 394 9.23 1.52 -2.50
C GLY A 394 9.91 1.43 -1.12
N GLY A 395 9.13 1.19 -0.06
CA GLY A 395 9.61 1.05 1.33
C GLY A 395 10.04 -0.37 1.72
N GLN A 396 10.00 -1.33 0.79
CA GLN A 396 10.53 -2.68 1.00
C GLN A 396 12.06 -2.71 0.91
N LEU A 397 12.63 -3.70 1.57
CA LEU A 397 14.06 -4.02 1.57
C LEU A 397 14.52 -4.35 0.14
N LYS A 398 15.69 -3.83 -0.24
CA LYS A 398 16.26 -4.06 -1.58
C LYS A 398 16.93 -5.44 -1.66
N PRO A 399 17.10 -6.03 -2.87
CA PRO A 399 17.80 -7.28 -3.05
C PRO A 399 19.20 -7.25 -2.44
N LYS A 400 19.62 -8.36 -1.82
CA LYS A 400 20.99 -8.51 -1.31
C LYS A 400 21.98 -8.52 -2.50
N PRO A 401 23.25 -8.10 -2.33
CA PRO A 401 24.23 -8.16 -3.42
C PRO A 401 24.31 -9.56 -4.06
N GLY A 402 24.11 -9.63 -5.38
CA GLY A 402 24.05 -10.89 -6.13
C GLY A 402 22.67 -11.55 -6.24
N GLN A 403 21.65 -11.06 -5.53
CA GLN A 403 20.25 -11.50 -5.68
C GLN A 403 19.55 -10.65 -6.74
N SER A 404 18.80 -11.26 -7.67
CA SER A 404 17.98 -10.48 -8.60
C SER A 404 16.69 -9.99 -7.93
N GLY A 405 16.12 -8.89 -8.42
CA GLY A 405 14.81 -8.41 -7.95
C GLY A 405 13.71 -9.47 -8.10
N LYS A 406 13.75 -10.27 -9.17
CA LYS A 406 12.78 -11.35 -9.41
C LYS A 406 12.88 -12.44 -8.34
N ASP A 407 14.09 -12.85 -7.96
CA ASP A 407 14.30 -13.89 -6.95
C ASP A 407 13.85 -13.40 -5.56
N LEU A 408 14.03 -12.12 -5.26
CA LEU A 408 13.48 -11.50 -4.05
C LEU A 408 11.96 -11.56 -4.06
N ILE A 409 11.28 -11.12 -5.14
CA ILE A 409 9.81 -11.18 -5.22
C ILE A 409 9.30 -12.62 -5.06
N GLN A 410 9.95 -13.62 -5.68
CA GLN A 410 9.52 -15.01 -5.54
C GLN A 410 9.66 -15.53 -4.10
N ALA A 411 10.73 -15.16 -3.39
CA ALA A 411 10.91 -15.48 -1.99
C ALA A 411 9.85 -14.77 -1.10
N LEU A 412 9.54 -13.51 -1.40
CA LEU A 412 8.51 -12.73 -0.70
C LEU A 412 7.09 -13.29 -0.91
N GLU A 413 6.75 -13.75 -2.11
CA GLU A 413 5.47 -14.42 -2.38
C GLU A 413 5.34 -15.73 -1.59
N THR A 414 6.43 -16.50 -1.54
CA THR A 414 6.50 -17.74 -0.77
C THR A 414 6.30 -17.46 0.73
N ALA A 415 7.09 -16.53 1.29
CA ALA A 415 6.98 -16.15 2.70
C ALA A 415 5.63 -15.49 3.05
N TYR A 416 5.00 -14.74 2.13
CA TYR A 416 3.69 -14.14 2.36
C TYR A 416 2.58 -15.18 2.56
N MET A 417 2.67 -16.33 1.89
CA MET A 417 1.71 -17.44 2.02
C MET A 417 2.17 -18.55 2.99
N GLU A 418 3.39 -18.49 3.49
CA GLU A 418 3.98 -19.52 4.36
C GLU A 418 3.21 -19.64 5.68
N ASN A 419 2.63 -20.82 5.93
CA ASN A 419 1.81 -21.11 7.12
C ASN A 419 0.63 -20.13 7.33
N VAL A 420 0.14 -19.51 6.26
CA VAL A 420 -1.08 -18.69 6.26
C VAL A 420 -2.28 -19.52 5.81
N LEU A 421 -3.25 -19.70 6.72
CA LEU A 421 -4.52 -20.34 6.43
C LEU A 421 -5.35 -19.40 5.54
N VAL A 422 -5.70 -19.85 4.33
CA VAL A 422 -6.57 -19.08 3.44
C VAL A 422 -8.02 -19.19 3.92
N THR A 423 -8.62 -18.06 4.28
CA THR A 423 -9.98 -17.97 4.83
C THR A 423 -10.85 -17.02 4.01
N ASP A 424 -12.16 -17.25 4.01
CA ASP A 424 -13.13 -16.28 3.50
C ASP A 424 -13.17 -15.06 4.45
N PRO A 425 -12.96 -13.81 3.98
CA PRO A 425 -13.00 -12.64 4.85
C PRO A 425 -14.38 -12.45 5.52
N PHE A 426 -15.48 -12.92 4.90
CA PHE A 426 -16.82 -12.90 5.51
C PHE A 426 -16.93 -13.83 6.72
N GLU A 427 -16.04 -14.81 6.86
CA GLU A 427 -15.98 -15.71 8.01
C GLU A 427 -15.03 -15.24 9.13
N ASN A 428 -14.34 -14.11 8.96
CA ASN A 428 -13.43 -13.57 9.97
C ASN A 428 -14.23 -13.11 11.23
N PRO A 429 -14.03 -13.74 12.42
CA PRO A 429 -14.79 -13.41 13.62
C PRO A 429 -14.53 -12.00 14.13
N ILE A 430 -13.32 -11.44 13.92
CA ILE A 430 -12.99 -10.06 14.30
C ILE A 430 -13.86 -9.09 13.50
N VAL A 431 -14.03 -9.34 12.20
CA VAL A 431 -14.81 -8.48 11.31
C VAL A 431 -16.31 -8.57 11.60
N LYS A 432 -16.82 -9.78 11.94
CA LYS A 432 -18.21 -9.94 12.42
C LYS A 432 -18.48 -9.11 13.67
N ILE A 433 -17.58 -9.16 14.67
CA ILE A 433 -17.68 -8.33 15.89
C ILE A 433 -17.66 -6.83 15.57
N LEU A 434 -16.84 -6.38 14.62
CA LEU A 434 -16.80 -4.97 14.20
C LEU A 434 -18.11 -4.51 13.54
N TYR A 435 -18.82 -5.39 12.81
CA TYR A 435 -20.17 -5.10 12.34
C TYR A 435 -21.17 -5.10 13.51
N ASP A 436 -21.25 -6.19 14.27
CA ASP A 436 -22.24 -6.37 15.35
C ASP A 436 -22.18 -5.25 16.42
N GLU A 437 -20.99 -4.77 16.77
CA GLU A 437 -20.81 -3.74 17.81
C GLU A 437 -20.74 -2.29 17.30
N TRP A 438 -20.41 -2.05 16.02
CA TRP A 438 -20.11 -0.69 15.53
C TRP A 438 -20.67 -0.39 14.14
N LEU A 439 -20.33 -1.18 13.12
CA LEU A 439 -20.60 -0.86 11.72
C LEU A 439 -21.96 -1.37 11.20
N GLU A 440 -22.73 -2.08 12.03
CA GLU A 440 -24.03 -2.69 11.76
C GLU A 440 -23.99 -3.80 10.70
N HIS A 441 -23.90 -3.45 9.42
CA HIS A 441 -23.82 -4.40 8.30
C HIS A 441 -23.06 -3.79 7.12
N PRO A 442 -22.60 -4.59 6.14
CA PRO A 442 -21.92 -4.07 4.96
C PRO A 442 -22.73 -2.98 4.25
N GLY A 443 -22.08 -1.85 3.96
CA GLY A 443 -22.69 -0.66 3.34
C GLY A 443 -23.80 0.04 4.13
N SER A 444 -23.89 -0.16 5.45
CA SER A 444 -24.71 0.70 6.32
C SER A 444 -24.21 2.16 6.25
N GLU A 445 -25.00 3.11 6.76
CA GLU A 445 -24.55 4.50 6.85
C GLU A 445 -23.34 4.67 7.78
N LYS A 446 -23.23 3.86 8.85
CA LYS A 446 -22.04 3.86 9.71
C LYS A 446 -20.81 3.28 9.01
N ALA A 447 -20.99 2.21 8.23
CA ALA A 447 -19.92 1.63 7.43
C ALA A 447 -19.40 2.65 6.40
N LYS A 448 -20.31 3.34 5.69
CA LYS A 448 -19.95 4.46 4.79
C LYS A 448 -19.20 5.56 5.53
N GLN A 449 -19.74 6.03 6.67
CA GLN A 449 -19.14 7.13 7.44
C GLN A 449 -17.70 6.85 7.88
N HIS A 450 -17.39 5.62 8.32
CA HIS A 450 -16.09 5.32 8.92
C HIS A 450 -15.12 4.56 7.99
N ILE A 451 -15.63 3.74 7.07
CA ILE A 451 -14.84 2.82 6.23
C ILE A 451 -14.83 3.24 4.76
N HIS A 452 -15.55 4.30 4.36
CA HIS A 452 -15.45 4.90 3.03
C HIS A 452 -14.84 6.31 3.07
N THR A 453 -14.48 6.82 1.90
CA THR A 453 -13.87 8.13 1.63
C THR A 453 -14.25 8.60 0.24
N GLU A 454 -14.07 9.89 -0.03
CA GLU A 454 -14.19 10.48 -1.37
C GLU A 454 -12.80 10.86 -1.92
N TYR A 455 -12.74 11.18 -3.22
CA TYR A 455 -11.52 11.57 -3.93
C TYR A 455 -11.73 12.82 -4.75
N HIS A 456 -10.74 13.71 -4.74
CA HIS A 456 -10.92 15.09 -5.20
C HIS A 456 -9.84 15.47 -6.23
N PRO A 457 -10.20 16.15 -7.33
CA PRO A 457 -9.21 16.58 -8.32
C PRO A 457 -8.32 17.69 -7.74
N ILE A 458 -7.00 17.44 -7.68
CA ILE A 458 -6.04 18.42 -7.16
C ILE A 458 -5.74 19.45 -8.26
N VAL A 459 -6.32 20.64 -8.13
CA VAL A 459 -6.14 21.74 -9.08
C VAL A 459 -4.72 22.28 -8.97
N LYS A 460 -3.88 21.94 -9.95
CA LYS A 460 -2.55 22.55 -10.11
C LYS A 460 -2.69 24.06 -10.31
N SER A 461 -2.13 24.85 -9.38
CA SER A 461 -2.04 26.30 -9.49
C SER A 461 -1.50 26.72 -10.87
N ILE A 462 -2.04 27.80 -11.44
CA ILE A 462 -1.65 28.36 -12.75
C ILE A 462 -0.13 28.58 -12.82
N THR A 463 0.50 28.99 -11.71
CA THR A 463 1.95 29.18 -11.61
C THR A 463 2.76 27.90 -11.88
N SER A 464 2.20 26.72 -11.58
CA SER A 464 2.85 25.42 -11.84
C SER A 464 2.70 24.93 -13.29
N GLN A 465 1.75 25.49 -14.04
CA GLN A 465 1.60 25.19 -15.48
C GLN A 465 2.63 25.96 -16.31
N LEU A 466 2.97 27.19 -15.90
CA LEU A 466 3.93 28.05 -16.59
C LEU A 466 5.39 27.55 -16.52
N ASN A 467 5.74 26.73 -15.53
CA ASN A 467 7.08 26.15 -15.39
C ASN A 467 7.30 24.86 -16.21
N ASN A 468 6.35 24.45 -17.05
CA ASN A 468 6.42 23.24 -17.88
C ASN A 468 6.31 23.53 -19.40
N TRP A 469 6.66 24.75 -19.82
CA TRP A 469 6.74 25.20 -21.23
C TRP A 469 8.18 25.61 -21.57
#